data_AF-K2AHD1-F1
#
_entry.id   AF-K2AHD1-F1
#
_cell.length_a   1.000
_cell.length_b   1.000
_cell.length_c   1.000
_cell.angle_alpha   90.00
_cell.angle_beta   90.00
_cell.angle_gamma   90.00
#
_symmetry.space_group_name_H-M   'P 1'
#
loop_
_entity.id
_entity.type
_entity.pdbx_description
1 polymer ?
#
loop_
_entity_poly.entity_id
_entity_poly.type
_entity_poly.pdbx_seq_one_letter_code
_entity_poly.pdbx_strand_id
1 'polypeptide(L)'
;MNTPFHEHKLWQDAYVALMNIHESFDPHKEGDEVEIVTQVLDSATNLAAKIADGLSRLDRRFGRQILMDAIGMVAIVRTHLAVAWGRGLVNDDTFRTLDGKYDSLAVALQNIR
;
A
#
# COMPACT_ATOMS: atom_id res chain seq x y z
N MET A 1 -19.43 13.96 14.66
CA MET A 1 -18.32 13.04 14.96
C MET A 1 -17.55 12.83 13.66
N ASN A 2 -16.22 12.95 13.68
CA ASN A 2 -15.42 12.52 12.53
C ASN A 2 -15.55 11.00 12.39
N THR A 3 -15.80 10.53 11.18
CA THR A 3 -15.78 9.09 10.85
C THR A 3 -14.40 8.52 11.17
N PRO A 4 -14.29 7.44 11.97
CA PRO A 4 -13.02 6.75 12.20
C PRO A 4 -12.36 6.35 10.87
N PHE A 5 -11.04 6.47 10.75
CA PHE A 5 -10.34 6.17 9.49
C PHE A 5 -10.58 4.72 9.01
N HIS A 6 -10.79 3.78 9.94
CA HIS A 6 -11.10 2.38 9.65
C HIS A 6 -12.41 2.18 8.86
N GLU A 7 -13.33 3.13 8.94
CA GLU A 7 -14.61 3.10 8.20
C GLU A 7 -14.48 3.73 6.81
N HIS A 8 -13.34 4.34 6.50
CA HIS A 8 -13.13 4.99 5.20
C HIS A 8 -12.74 3.95 4.15
N LYS A 9 -13.51 3.88 3.07
CA LYS A 9 -13.28 2.90 1.97
C LYS A 9 -11.85 2.89 1.46
N LEU A 10 -11.24 4.07 1.29
CA LEU A 10 -9.84 4.17 0.86
C LEU A 10 -8.86 3.43 1.78
N TRP A 11 -9.04 3.56 3.09
CA TRP A 11 -8.18 2.87 4.05
C TRP A 11 -8.44 1.37 4.03
N GLN A 12 -9.70 0.95 3.91
CA GLN A 12 -10.07 -0.46 3.80
C GLN A 12 -9.47 -1.11 2.55
N ASP A 13 -9.53 -0.41 1.41
CA ASP A 13 -8.92 -0.88 0.15
C ASP A 13 -7.39 -1.00 0.30
N ALA A 14 -6.74 -0.06 0.99
CA ALA A 14 -5.30 -0.12 1.28
C ALA A 14 -4.93 -1.26 2.23
N TYR A 15 -5.75 -1.48 3.27
CA TYR A 15 -5.57 -2.58 4.21
C TYR A 15 -5.71 -3.94 3.54
N VAL A 16 -6.72 -4.11 2.67
CA VAL A 16 -6.87 -5.34 1.88
C VAL A 16 -5.66 -5.56 0.98
N ALA A 17 -5.16 -4.53 0.29
CA ALA A 17 -3.95 -4.65 -0.53
C ALA A 17 -2.72 -5.06 0.31
N LEU A 18 -2.55 -4.50 1.50
CA LEU A 18 -1.49 -4.86 2.44
C LEU A 18 -1.61 -6.33 2.91
N MET A 19 -2.80 -6.80 3.28
CA MET A 19 -2.99 -8.19 3.69
C MET A 19 -2.70 -9.17 2.56
N ASN A 20 -3.07 -8.83 1.32
CA ASN A 20 -2.71 -9.62 0.15
C ASN A 20 -1.18 -9.71 -0.06
N ILE A 21 -0.40 -8.67 0.27
CA ILE A 21 1.06 -8.77 0.27
C ILE A 21 1.51 -9.76 1.35
N HIS A 22 1.02 -9.63 2.59
CA HIS A 22 1.40 -10.56 3.67
C HIS A 22 1.13 -12.03 3.30
N GLU A 23 -0.01 -12.31 2.68
CA GLU A 23 -0.37 -13.64 2.19
C GLU A 23 0.56 -14.12 1.07
N SER A 24 0.90 -13.23 0.12
CA SER A 24 1.74 -13.58 -1.04
C SER A 24 3.19 -13.85 -0.68
N PHE A 25 3.69 -13.26 0.41
CA PHE A 25 5.08 -13.37 0.85
C PHE A 25 5.27 -14.23 2.10
N ASP A 26 4.22 -14.83 2.65
CA ASP A 26 4.31 -15.74 3.80
C ASP A 26 5.37 -16.85 3.64
N PRO A 27 5.52 -17.48 2.45
CA PRO A 27 6.54 -18.51 2.24
C PRO A 27 8.00 -17.99 2.21
N HIS A 28 8.20 -16.68 2.07
CA HIS A 28 9.51 -16.04 1.85
C HIS A 28 10.03 -15.25 3.06
N LYS A 29 9.48 -15.52 4.25
CA LYS A 29 9.84 -14.81 5.49
C LYS A 29 11.17 -15.22 6.11
N GLU A 30 11.87 -16.19 5.54
CA GLU A 30 13.16 -16.69 6.00
C GLU A 30 14.14 -16.85 4.83
N GLY A 31 15.45 -16.69 5.07
CA GLY A 31 16.51 -16.88 4.07
C GLY A 31 17.02 -15.59 3.39
N ASP A 32 17.68 -15.75 2.26
CA ASP A 32 18.39 -14.66 1.55
C ASP A 32 17.46 -13.62 0.90
N GLU A 33 16.17 -13.90 0.84
CA GLU A 33 15.15 -13.06 0.20
C GLU A 33 14.44 -12.12 1.18
N VAL A 34 14.72 -12.27 2.49
CA VAL A 34 14.06 -11.55 3.58
C VAL A 34 14.17 -10.03 3.42
N GLU A 35 15.29 -9.52 2.91
CA GLU A 35 15.47 -8.08 2.71
C GLU A 35 14.42 -7.51 1.74
N ILE A 36 14.21 -8.17 0.59
CA ILE A 36 13.25 -7.71 -0.42
C ILE A 36 11.83 -7.84 0.11
N VAL A 37 11.51 -8.95 0.76
CA VAL A 37 10.21 -9.16 1.40
C VAL A 37 9.91 -8.07 2.43
N THR A 38 10.90 -7.74 3.26
CA THR A 38 10.79 -6.67 4.27
C THR A 38 10.56 -5.32 3.60
N GLN A 39 11.28 -4.98 2.54
CA GLN A 39 11.07 -3.71 1.81
C GLN A 39 9.65 -3.59 1.23
N VAL A 40 9.11 -4.67 0.67
CA VAL A 40 7.73 -4.70 0.17
C VAL A 40 6.74 -4.49 1.31
N LEU A 41 6.86 -5.26 2.39
CA LEU A 41 5.97 -5.18 3.57
C LEU A 41 6.01 -3.81 4.24
N ASP A 42 7.21 -3.27 4.46
CA ASP A 42 7.41 -1.97 5.09
C ASP A 42 6.82 -0.84 4.26
N SER A 43 7.08 -0.84 2.95
CA SER A 43 6.53 0.19 2.06
C SER A 43 4.99 0.16 2.02
N ALA A 44 4.39 -1.02 1.97
CA ALA A 44 2.95 -1.20 1.96
C ALA A 44 2.31 -0.81 3.30
N THR A 45 2.94 -1.19 4.42
CA THR A 45 2.51 -0.82 5.78
C THR A 45 2.56 0.69 5.96
N ASN A 46 3.65 1.32 5.53
CA ASN A 46 3.82 2.76 5.61
C ASN A 46 2.78 3.51 4.77
N LEU A 47 2.42 3.00 3.58
CA LEU A 47 1.34 3.59 2.77
C LEU A 47 -0.01 3.53 3.50
N ALA A 48 -0.40 2.38 4.05
CA ALA A 48 -1.65 2.25 4.82
C ALA A 48 -1.67 3.19 6.04
N ALA A 49 -0.53 3.32 6.73
CA ALA A 49 -0.38 4.23 7.85
C ALA A 49 -0.48 5.71 7.43
N LYS A 50 0.12 6.10 6.30
CA LYS A 50 0.03 7.47 5.76
C LYS A 50 -1.40 7.84 5.36
N ILE A 51 -2.15 6.89 4.80
CA ILE A 51 -3.59 7.07 4.50
C ILE A 51 -4.38 7.29 5.79
N ALA A 52 -4.15 6.45 6.81
CA ALA A 52 -4.78 6.60 8.11
C ALA A 52 -4.47 7.96 8.75
N ASP A 53 -3.22 8.42 8.65
CA ASP A 53 -2.78 9.73 9.14
C ASP A 53 -3.57 10.86 8.45
N GLY A 54 -3.61 10.87 7.13
CA GLY A 54 -4.32 11.89 6.36
C GLY A 54 -5.81 11.97 6.67
N LEU A 55 -6.47 10.81 6.81
CA LEU A 55 -7.89 10.71 7.15
C LEU A 55 -8.20 11.12 8.60
N SER A 56 -7.21 11.04 9.50
CA SER A 56 -7.39 11.34 10.93
C SER A 56 -7.14 12.81 11.28
N ARG A 57 -6.65 13.63 10.35
CA ARG A 57 -6.36 15.05 10.63
C ARG A 57 -7.65 15.87 10.78
N LEU A 58 -7.66 16.75 11.79
CA LEU A 58 -8.73 17.73 12.00
C LEU A 58 -8.73 18.81 10.92
N ASP A 59 -7.54 19.29 10.53
CA ASP A 59 -7.39 20.20 9.40
C ASP A 59 -7.49 19.42 8.09
N ARG A 60 -8.60 19.62 7.38
CA ARG A 60 -8.89 18.98 6.09
C ARG A 60 -7.87 19.31 5.01
N ARG A 61 -7.33 20.53 4.98
CA ARG A 61 -6.34 20.92 3.97
C ARG A 61 -5.03 20.18 4.20
N PHE A 62 -4.60 20.10 5.47
CA PHE A 62 -3.41 19.36 5.84
C PHE A 62 -3.59 17.84 5.64
N GLY A 63 -4.74 17.28 6.03
CA GLY A 63 -5.09 15.89 5.77
C GLY A 63 -5.04 15.56 4.28
N ARG A 64 -5.60 16.43 3.43
CA ARG A 64 -5.53 16.28 1.97
C ARG A 64 -4.09 16.31 1.45
N GLN A 65 -3.23 17.17 1.97
CA GLN A 65 -1.81 17.17 1.58
C GLN A 65 -1.13 15.84 1.91
N ILE A 66 -1.38 15.28 3.10
CA ILE A 66 -0.86 13.97 3.51
C ILE A 66 -1.35 12.85 2.56
N LEU A 67 -2.62 12.90 2.16
CA LEU A 67 -3.19 11.94 1.20
C LEU A 67 -2.56 12.08 -0.19
N MET A 68 -2.21 13.30 -0.62
CA MET A 68 -1.48 13.50 -1.87
C MET A 68 -0.05 12.95 -1.80
N ASP A 69 0.64 13.07 -0.65
CA ASP A 69 1.95 12.44 -0.46
C ASP A 69 1.87 10.90 -0.58
N ALA A 70 0.76 10.30 -0.13
CA ALA A 70 0.55 8.86 -0.21
C ALA A 70 0.54 8.34 -1.66
N ILE A 71 0.21 9.18 -2.66
CA ILE A 71 0.30 8.82 -4.09
C ILE A 71 1.74 8.47 -4.46
N GLY A 72 2.72 9.25 -3.99
CA GLY A 72 4.14 8.95 -4.20
C GLY A 72 4.55 7.64 -3.55
N MET A 73 3.98 7.30 -2.39
CA MET A 73 4.23 6.04 -1.70
C MET A 73 3.65 4.83 -2.45
N VAL A 74 2.54 4.98 -3.18
CA VAL A 74 2.04 3.92 -4.06
C VAL A 74 3.11 3.53 -5.09
N ALA A 75 3.79 4.49 -5.71
CA ALA A 75 4.86 4.22 -6.66
C ALA A 75 6.04 3.46 -6.03
N ILE A 76 6.35 3.73 -4.76
CA ILE A 76 7.38 3.00 -4.00
C ILE A 76 6.97 1.54 -3.82
N VAL A 77 5.73 1.28 -3.36
CA VAL A 77 5.24 -0.10 -3.17
C VAL A 77 5.28 -0.88 -4.48
N ARG A 78 4.80 -0.28 -5.58
CA ARG A 78 4.82 -0.89 -6.90
C ARG A 78 6.24 -1.17 -7.39
N THR A 79 7.19 -0.30 -7.06
CA THR A 79 8.62 -0.51 -7.36
C THR A 79 9.17 -1.72 -6.61
N HIS A 80 8.92 -1.83 -5.30
CA HIS A 80 9.35 -3.01 -4.53
C HIS A 80 8.67 -4.31 -5.01
N LEU A 81 7.39 -4.25 -5.39
CA LEU A 81 6.68 -5.40 -5.99
C LEU A 81 7.32 -5.82 -7.32
N ALA A 82 7.71 -4.87 -8.17
CA ALA A 82 8.39 -5.16 -9.43
C ALA A 82 9.76 -5.80 -9.21
N VAL A 83 10.51 -5.36 -8.18
CA VAL A 83 11.77 -5.99 -7.78
C VAL A 83 11.53 -7.43 -7.30
N ALA A 84 10.55 -7.64 -6.43
CA ALA A 84 10.20 -8.98 -5.95
C ALA A 84 9.79 -9.93 -7.08
N TRP A 85 8.99 -9.44 -8.04
CA TRP A 85 8.63 -10.19 -9.24
C TRP A 85 9.86 -10.51 -10.11
N GLY A 86 10.72 -9.52 -10.39
CA GLY A 86 11.96 -9.74 -11.14
C GLY A 86 12.95 -10.70 -10.48
N ARG A 87 12.78 -10.95 -9.17
CA ARG A 87 13.55 -11.92 -8.39
C ARG A 87 12.87 -13.29 -8.27
N GLY A 88 11.68 -13.46 -8.83
CA GLY A 88 10.93 -14.72 -8.81
C GLY A 88 10.21 -15.01 -7.49
N LEU A 89 10.09 -14.02 -6.60
CA LEU A 89 9.42 -14.17 -5.30
C LEU A 89 7.90 -14.28 -5.43
N VAL A 90 7.36 -13.77 -6.54
CA VAL A 90 5.95 -13.85 -6.89
C VAL A 90 5.83 -14.16 -8.37
N ASN A 91 4.81 -14.92 -8.76
CA ASN A 91 4.52 -15.19 -10.16
C ASN A 91 3.79 -14.01 -10.83
N ASP A 92 3.63 -14.09 -12.15
CA ASP A 92 2.99 -13.04 -12.96
C ASP A 92 1.55 -12.71 -12.55
N ASP A 93 0.79 -13.70 -12.08
CA ASP A 93 -0.61 -13.51 -11.69
C ASP A 93 -0.71 -12.80 -10.34
N THR A 94 0.13 -13.19 -9.37
CA THR A 94 0.27 -12.51 -8.09
C THR A 94 0.76 -11.09 -8.29
N PHE A 95 1.80 -10.88 -9.10
CA PHE A 95 2.32 -9.54 -9.40
C PHE A 95 1.24 -8.65 -10.03
N ARG A 96 0.58 -9.10 -11.10
CA ARG A 96 -0.48 -8.32 -11.78
C ARG A 96 -1.64 -8.00 -10.85
N THR A 97 -2.03 -8.94 -9.99
CA THR A 97 -3.10 -8.73 -9.00
C THR A 97 -2.71 -7.67 -7.98
N LEU A 98 -1.51 -7.76 -7.40
CA LEU A 98 -1.03 -6.81 -6.40
C LEU A 98 -0.81 -5.42 -7.02
N ASP A 99 -0.11 -5.35 -8.15
CA ASP A 99 0.16 -4.08 -8.84
C ASP A 99 -1.16 -3.38 -9.23
N GLY A 100 -2.15 -4.11 -9.74
CA GLY A 100 -3.46 -3.57 -10.07
C GLY A 100 -4.24 -3.03 -8.87
N LYS A 101 -4.10 -3.63 -7.68
CA LYS A 101 -4.67 -3.09 -6.43
C LYS A 101 -4.03 -1.76 -6.06
N TYR A 102 -2.71 -1.66 -6.16
CA TYR A 102 -2.00 -0.41 -5.88
C TYR A 102 -2.26 0.67 -6.92
N ASP A 103 -2.39 0.32 -8.20
CA ASP A 103 -2.82 1.24 -9.25
C ASP A 103 -4.22 1.81 -8.96
N SER A 104 -5.16 0.95 -8.57
CA SER A 104 -6.51 1.36 -8.15
C SER A 104 -6.49 2.30 -6.95
N LEU A 105 -5.58 2.08 -5.99
CA LEU A 105 -5.37 2.97 -4.84
C LEU A 105 -4.84 4.34 -5.26
N ALA A 106 -3.91 4.41 -6.21
CA ALA A 106 -3.44 5.70 -6.74
C ALA A 106 -4.59 6.49 -7.37
N VAL A 107 -5.44 5.83 -8.16
CA VAL A 107 -6.64 6.45 -8.75
C VAL A 107 -7.61 6.92 -7.66
N ALA A 108 -7.85 6.12 -6.62
CA ALA A 108 -8.71 6.50 -5.51
C ALA A 108 -8.18 7.73 -4.75
N LEU A 109 -6.86 7.79 -4.50
CA LEU A 109 -6.19 8.91 -3.83
C LEU A 109 -6.32 10.21 -4.63
N GLN A 110 -6.12 10.15 -5.95
CA GLN A 110 -6.25 11.32 -6.84
C GLN A 110 -7.68 11.89 -6.87
N ASN A 111 -8.68 11.04 -6.61
CA ASN A 111 -10.09 11.41 -6.63
C ASN A 111 -10.64 11.88 -5.28
N ILE A 112 -9.81 11.96 -4.23
CA ILE A 112 -10.21 12.53 -2.94
C ILE A 112 -10.52 14.02 -3.10
N ARG A 113 -11.77 14.36 -2.82
CA ARG A 113 -12.30 15.73 -2.81
C ARG A 113 -12.29 16.29 -1.40
#